data_AF-A0A395D053-F1
#
_entry.id   AF-A0A395D053-F1
#
_cell.length_a   1.000
_cell.length_b   1.000
_cell.length_c   1.000
_cell.angle_alpha   90.00
_cell.angle_beta   90.00
_cell.angle_gamma   90.00
#
_symmetry.space_group_name_H-M   'P 1'
#
loop_
_entity.id
_entity.type
_entity.pdbx_description
1 polymer ?
#
loop_
_entity_poly.entity_id
_entity_poly.type
_entity_poly.pdbx_seq_one_letter_code
_entity_poly.pdbx_strand_id
1 'polypeptide(L)'
;MEPGMKKLLTGECNEDNIFQLLDPTAFLEIDFEAEVVKALACLFPDYWCGVFAGSFLLEGERRAADLALIHRSLSHWFVVEVELAGHSLHQHVLPQVRCFRYGEPDQTCASSLLTAFNSLSREQANALLMYIPRYVAVIGNMSDPEWTTALRALDVQYLTVSVYRDRNGRSAHEVEGRLEARTESLGFARFSAIDNCLRINKGCGLPPGALQIIDQFGNAATWTVREASGVLWISKDRGPALLEHEGYVQIIRTFDGRISLRPSMPHQRGTAGNL
;
A
#
# COMPACT_ATOMS: atom_id res chain seq x y z
N MET A 1 12.87 3.86 -39.62
CA MET A 1 13.65 4.61 -38.62
C MET A 1 13.83 3.69 -37.46
N GLU A 2 15.05 3.21 -37.21
CA GLU A 2 15.31 2.48 -35.96
C GLU A 2 15.03 3.45 -34.81
N PRO A 3 14.16 3.07 -33.84
CA PRO A 3 13.94 3.88 -32.67
C PRO A 3 15.30 4.14 -32.00
N GLY A 4 15.63 5.41 -31.81
CA GLY A 4 16.91 5.81 -31.25
C GLY A 4 17.12 5.13 -29.90
N MET A 5 18.18 4.33 -29.80
CA MET A 5 18.53 3.58 -28.59
C MET A 5 18.74 4.58 -27.44
N LYS A 6 17.85 4.58 -26.45
CA LYS A 6 17.96 5.46 -25.28
C LYS A 6 19.23 5.07 -24.50
N LYS A 7 20.03 6.07 -24.12
CA LYS A 7 21.22 5.92 -23.30
C LYS A 7 21.12 6.80 -22.06
N LEU A 8 21.58 6.27 -20.94
CA LEU A 8 21.71 6.96 -19.67
C LEU A 8 23.19 7.09 -19.33
N LEU A 9 23.64 8.31 -19.01
CA LEU A 9 24.99 8.56 -18.50
C LEU A 9 24.91 8.88 -17.00
N THR A 10 25.66 8.16 -16.16
CA THR A 10 25.68 8.39 -14.71
C THR A 10 27.03 8.90 -14.22
N GLY A 11 27.09 10.06 -13.58
CA GLY A 11 28.35 10.62 -13.07
C GLY A 11 29.25 11.17 -14.20
N GLU A 12 30.54 10.81 -14.20
CA GLU A 12 31.50 11.32 -15.19
C GLU A 12 31.31 10.68 -16.56
N CYS A 13 31.67 11.43 -17.62
CA CYS A 13 31.58 10.97 -19.01
C CYS A 13 32.66 9.90 -19.32
N ASN A 14 32.35 8.66 -18.96
CA ASN A 14 33.17 7.47 -19.19
C ASN A 14 32.27 6.37 -19.79
N GLU A 15 32.81 5.55 -20.67
CA GLU A 15 32.12 4.39 -21.25
C GLU A 15 31.54 3.43 -20.20
N ASP A 16 32.21 3.27 -19.05
CA ASP A 16 31.69 2.46 -17.94
C ASP A 16 30.41 3.05 -17.33
N ASN A 17 30.20 4.36 -17.48
CA ASN A 17 29.06 5.08 -16.93
C ASN A 17 27.91 5.24 -17.94
N ILE A 18 28.04 4.69 -19.15
CA ILE A 18 27.01 4.70 -20.17
C ILE A 18 26.21 3.41 -20.09
N PHE A 19 24.93 3.54 -19.75
CA PHE A 19 23.97 2.46 -19.72
C PHE A 19 23.07 2.55 -20.96
N GLN A 20 22.73 1.39 -21.52
CA GLN A 20 21.86 1.27 -22.68
C GLN A 20 20.53 0.66 -22.25
N LEU A 21 19.43 1.24 -22.72
CA LEU A 21 18.10 0.68 -22.47
C LEU A 21 18.04 -0.73 -23.05
N LEU A 22 17.64 -1.70 -22.23
CA LEU A 22 17.35 -3.05 -22.70
C LEU A 22 16.04 -3.06 -23.47
N ASP A 23 15.95 -3.90 -24.49
CA ASP A 23 14.69 -4.09 -25.22
C ASP A 23 13.62 -4.59 -24.24
N PRO A 24 12.56 -3.80 -23.96
CA PRO A 24 11.54 -4.19 -23.01
C PRO A 24 10.82 -5.47 -23.44
N THR A 25 10.74 -5.76 -24.74
CA THR A 25 10.06 -6.95 -25.26
C THR A 25 10.85 -8.25 -25.10
N ALA A 26 12.13 -8.16 -24.72
CA ALA A 26 13.01 -9.32 -24.57
C ALA A 26 12.99 -9.94 -23.17
N PHE A 27 12.26 -9.34 -22.21
CA PHE A 27 12.19 -9.86 -20.85
C PHE A 27 11.31 -11.11 -20.75
N LEU A 28 11.77 -12.07 -19.94
CA LEU A 28 10.86 -13.01 -19.29
C LEU A 28 10.20 -12.32 -18.10
N GLU A 29 8.95 -12.67 -17.82
CA GLU A 29 8.15 -12.04 -16.76
C GLU A 29 8.84 -12.11 -15.39
N ILE A 30 9.35 -13.29 -15.01
CA ILE A 30 10.09 -13.50 -13.76
C ILE A 30 11.37 -12.66 -13.65
N ASP A 31 12.08 -12.46 -14.78
CA ASP A 31 13.30 -11.65 -14.79
C ASP A 31 12.95 -10.17 -14.64
N PHE A 32 11.86 -9.73 -15.26
CA PHE A 32 11.38 -8.36 -15.11
C PHE A 32 10.86 -8.08 -13.70
N GLU A 33 10.09 -8.99 -13.11
CA GLU A 33 9.65 -8.90 -11.71
C GLU A 33 10.84 -8.71 -10.75
N ALA A 34 11.93 -9.46 -10.97
CA ALA A 34 13.14 -9.31 -10.17
C ALA A 34 13.80 -7.92 -10.32
N GLU A 35 13.79 -7.33 -11.52
CA GLU A 35 14.26 -5.97 -11.74
C GLU A 35 13.32 -4.92 -11.12
N VAL A 36 12.01 -5.15 -11.15
CA VAL A 36 11.01 -4.31 -10.47
C VAL A 36 11.25 -4.30 -8.97
N VAL A 37 11.44 -5.46 -8.33
CA VAL A 37 11.73 -5.55 -6.88
C VAL A 37 12.99 -4.76 -6.53
N LYS A 38 14.07 -4.90 -7.32
CA LYS A 38 15.32 -4.13 -7.10
C LYS A 38 15.08 -2.63 -7.18
N ALA A 39 14.39 -2.16 -8.22
CA ALA A 39 14.10 -0.76 -8.44
C ALA A 39 13.26 -0.18 -7.30
N LEU A 40 12.16 -0.85 -6.95
CA LEU A 40 11.23 -0.35 -5.94
C LEU A 40 11.82 -0.36 -4.53
N ALA A 41 12.52 -1.44 -4.15
CA ALA A 41 13.14 -1.53 -2.84
C ALA A 41 14.23 -0.46 -2.63
N CYS A 42 14.87 0.00 -3.71
CA CYS A 42 15.86 1.06 -3.67
C CYS A 42 15.22 2.46 -3.64
N LEU A 43 14.26 2.72 -4.53
CA LEU A 43 13.69 4.06 -4.74
C LEU A 43 12.59 4.43 -3.75
N PHE A 44 11.96 3.45 -3.11
CA PHE A 44 10.90 3.66 -2.11
C PHE A 44 11.33 3.11 -0.74
N PRO A 45 12.35 3.72 -0.09
CA PRO A 45 12.95 3.18 1.12
C PRO A 45 11.97 3.11 2.31
N ASP A 46 10.91 3.92 2.31
CA ASP A 46 9.85 3.92 3.32
C ASP A 46 8.89 2.74 3.21
N TYR A 47 9.07 1.88 2.20
CA TYR A 47 8.29 0.67 1.99
C TYR A 47 9.14 -0.59 2.21
N TRP A 48 8.47 -1.64 2.65
CA TRP A 48 8.93 -3.00 2.40
C TRP A 48 8.36 -3.46 1.07
N CYS A 49 9.22 -3.94 0.17
CA CYS A 49 8.84 -4.51 -1.12
C CYS A 49 9.28 -5.98 -1.16
N GLY A 50 8.39 -6.85 -1.61
CA GLY A 50 8.66 -8.28 -1.68
C GLY A 50 7.62 -9.03 -2.50
N VAL A 51 8.00 -10.24 -2.92
CA VAL A 51 7.13 -11.16 -3.66
C VAL A 51 5.96 -11.58 -2.78
N PHE A 52 4.74 -11.43 -3.29
CA PHE A 52 3.50 -11.63 -2.57
C PHE A 52 2.51 -12.48 -3.39
N ALA A 53 2.64 -13.80 -3.31
CA ALA A 53 1.71 -14.75 -3.93
C ALA A 53 0.34 -14.89 -3.19
N GLY A 54 -0.16 -13.80 -2.59
CA GLY A 54 -1.47 -13.79 -1.91
C GLY A 54 -2.61 -13.68 -2.91
N SER A 55 -3.71 -14.39 -2.69
CA SER A 55 -4.85 -14.40 -3.61
C SER A 55 -6.03 -13.56 -3.14
N PHE A 56 -6.76 -13.00 -4.08
CA PHE A 56 -8.03 -12.31 -3.85
C PHE A 56 -9.16 -13.03 -4.58
N LEU A 57 -10.36 -12.93 -4.02
CA LEU A 57 -11.58 -13.55 -4.54
C LEU A 57 -12.57 -12.46 -4.95
N LEU A 58 -12.97 -12.46 -6.21
CA LEU A 58 -14.01 -11.56 -6.73
C LEU A 58 -14.91 -12.34 -7.69
N GLU A 59 -16.21 -12.38 -7.42
CA GLU A 59 -17.20 -13.01 -8.31
C GLU A 59 -16.89 -14.48 -8.66
N GLY A 60 -16.26 -15.21 -7.73
CA GLY A 60 -15.87 -16.62 -7.92
C GLY A 60 -14.53 -16.81 -8.63
N GLU A 61 -13.91 -15.74 -9.14
CA GLU A 61 -12.54 -15.78 -9.65
C GLU A 61 -11.52 -15.57 -8.53
N ARG A 62 -10.43 -16.34 -8.63
CA ARG A 62 -9.28 -16.23 -7.73
C ARG A 62 -8.07 -15.76 -8.52
N ARG A 63 -7.46 -14.65 -8.11
CA ARG A 63 -6.24 -14.11 -8.72
C ARG A 63 -5.18 -13.89 -7.65
N ALA A 64 -3.94 -14.29 -7.92
CA ALA A 64 -2.80 -13.97 -7.07
C ALA A 64 -2.10 -12.74 -7.64
N ALA A 65 -1.61 -11.87 -6.76
CA ALA A 65 -0.74 -10.76 -7.16
C ALA A 65 0.72 -11.21 -7.18
N ASP A 66 1.58 -10.40 -7.80
CA ASP A 66 3.01 -10.69 -7.88
C ASP A 66 3.76 -10.14 -6.65
N LEU A 67 3.52 -8.87 -6.34
CA LEU A 67 4.28 -8.12 -5.33
C LEU A 67 3.36 -7.41 -4.32
N ALA A 68 3.94 -7.09 -3.16
CA ALA A 68 3.34 -6.18 -2.21
C ALA A 68 4.35 -5.07 -1.84
N LEU A 69 3.85 -3.84 -1.69
CA LEU A 69 4.57 -2.76 -1.03
C LEU A 69 3.82 -2.32 0.22
N ILE A 70 4.47 -2.42 1.36
CA ILE A 70 3.89 -2.09 2.66
C ILE A 70 4.65 -0.91 3.23
N HIS A 71 3.94 0.20 3.49
CA HIS A 71 4.58 1.34 4.13
C HIS A 71 5.06 0.92 5.53
N ARG A 72 6.28 1.31 5.92
CA ARG A 72 6.93 0.85 7.17
C ARG A 72 6.18 1.22 8.44
N SER A 73 5.37 2.28 8.40
CA SER A 73 4.48 2.65 9.52
C SER A 73 3.18 1.84 9.58
N LEU A 74 2.96 0.92 8.63
CA LEU A 74 1.72 0.17 8.42
C LEU A 74 0.51 1.09 8.15
N SER A 75 0.74 2.26 7.57
CA SER A 75 -0.33 3.23 7.29
C SER A 75 -1.16 2.86 6.08
N HIS A 76 -0.57 2.20 5.09
CA HIS A 76 -1.23 1.74 3.87
C HIS A 76 -0.34 0.70 3.18
N TRP A 77 -0.87 0.05 2.14
CA TRP A 77 -0.10 -0.88 1.32
C TRP A 77 -0.66 -0.94 -0.11
N PHE A 78 0.19 -1.43 -1.01
CA PHE A 78 -0.11 -1.67 -2.42
C PHE A 78 -0.02 -3.16 -2.72
N VAL A 79 -1.06 -3.68 -3.36
CA VAL A 79 -1.00 -4.95 -4.10
C VAL A 79 -0.55 -4.61 -5.50
N VAL A 80 0.48 -5.29 -6.00
CA VAL A 80 1.15 -4.91 -7.24
C VAL A 80 1.16 -6.07 -8.21
N GLU A 81 0.72 -5.76 -9.44
CA GLU A 81 0.89 -6.63 -10.61
C GLU A 81 2.06 -6.11 -11.45
N VAL A 82 2.91 -7.02 -11.91
CA VAL A 82 4.01 -6.75 -12.82
C VAL A 82 3.65 -7.28 -14.19
N GLU A 83 3.71 -6.41 -15.20
CA GLU A 83 3.20 -6.74 -16.52
C GLU A 83 4.17 -6.36 -17.63
N LEU A 84 4.27 -7.23 -18.64
CA LEU A 84 5.05 -6.95 -19.84
C LEU A 84 4.20 -6.27 -20.91
N ALA A 85 4.82 -5.34 -21.64
CA ALA A 85 4.25 -4.73 -22.82
C ALA A 85 3.87 -5.82 -23.84
N GLY A 86 2.60 -5.83 -24.24
CA GLY A 86 2.04 -6.84 -25.14
C GLY A 86 0.99 -7.73 -24.48
N HIS A 87 0.91 -7.76 -23.14
CA HIS A 87 -0.22 -8.40 -22.45
C HIS A 87 -1.54 -7.67 -22.75
N SER A 88 -2.64 -8.41 -22.80
CA SER A 88 -3.95 -7.83 -23.13
C SER A 88 -4.50 -7.06 -21.93
N LEU A 89 -4.66 -5.74 -22.07
CA LEU A 89 -5.29 -4.91 -21.04
C LEU A 89 -6.67 -5.47 -20.62
N HIS A 90 -7.52 -5.79 -21.59
CA HIS A 90 -8.90 -6.19 -21.32
C HIS A 90 -9.07 -7.64 -20.87
N GLN A 91 -8.25 -8.56 -21.37
CA GLN A 91 -8.39 -9.99 -21.08
C GLN A 91 -7.52 -10.45 -19.90
N HIS A 92 -6.48 -9.68 -19.56
CA HIS A 92 -5.50 -10.05 -18.54
C HIS A 92 -5.51 -9.03 -17.39
N VAL A 93 -4.93 -7.85 -17.64
CA VAL A 93 -4.61 -6.86 -16.61
C VAL A 93 -5.85 -6.35 -15.88
N LEU A 94 -6.89 -5.93 -16.60
CA LEU A 94 -8.10 -5.36 -15.99
C LEU A 94 -8.84 -6.36 -15.08
N PRO A 95 -9.06 -7.63 -15.49
CA PRO A 95 -9.55 -8.67 -14.59
C PRO A 95 -8.73 -8.83 -13.30
N GLN A 96 -7.39 -8.92 -13.40
CA GLN A 96 -6.50 -9.05 -12.24
C GLN A 96 -6.63 -7.87 -11.28
N VAL A 97 -6.45 -6.65 -11.76
CA VAL A 97 -6.47 -5.45 -10.88
C VAL A 97 -7.84 -5.20 -10.28
N ARG A 98 -8.94 -5.57 -10.97
CA ARG A 98 -10.29 -5.52 -10.38
C ARG A 98 -10.42 -6.51 -9.23
N CYS A 99 -9.92 -7.73 -9.41
CA CYS A 99 -9.89 -8.74 -8.35
C CYS A 99 -9.08 -8.25 -7.14
N PHE A 100 -7.93 -7.63 -7.35
CA PHE A 100 -7.12 -7.09 -6.25
C PHE A 100 -7.78 -5.88 -5.57
N ARG A 101 -8.46 -5.03 -6.34
CA ARG A 101 -9.07 -3.81 -5.82
C ARG A 101 -10.32 -4.09 -5.02
N TYR A 102 -11.22 -4.90 -5.58
CA TYR A 102 -12.57 -5.12 -5.06
C TYR A 102 -12.78 -6.49 -4.44
N GLY A 103 -11.86 -7.43 -4.68
CA GLY A 103 -11.95 -8.78 -4.12
C GLY A 103 -11.55 -8.85 -2.65
N GLU A 104 -12.11 -9.85 -1.99
CA GLU A 104 -11.79 -10.18 -0.61
C GLU A 104 -10.46 -10.95 -0.54
N PRO A 105 -9.59 -10.67 0.45
CA PRO A 105 -8.36 -11.44 0.63
C PRO A 105 -8.67 -12.90 0.99
N ASP A 106 -8.03 -13.82 0.27
CA ASP A 106 -8.03 -15.25 0.61
C ASP A 106 -7.11 -15.52 1.82
N GLN A 107 -7.23 -16.71 2.41
CA GLN A 107 -6.38 -17.16 3.51
C GLN A 107 -4.88 -17.19 3.14
N THR A 108 -4.55 -17.36 1.84
CA THR A 108 -3.15 -17.34 1.38
C THR A 108 -2.48 -15.98 1.52
N CYS A 109 -3.23 -14.89 1.62
CA CYS A 109 -2.66 -13.56 1.78
C CYS A 109 -1.83 -13.43 3.06
N ALA A 110 -2.36 -13.92 4.19
CA ALA A 110 -1.67 -13.79 5.47
C ALA A 110 -0.36 -14.59 5.50
N SER A 111 -0.36 -15.82 4.98
CA SER A 111 0.86 -16.64 4.89
C SER A 111 1.87 -16.05 3.92
N SER A 112 1.41 -15.51 2.79
CA SER A 112 2.27 -14.85 1.81
C SER A 112 2.96 -13.61 2.39
N LEU A 113 2.21 -12.74 3.09
CA LEU A 113 2.79 -11.57 3.78
C LEU A 113 3.88 -11.96 4.79
N LEU A 114 3.63 -12.99 5.60
CA LEU A 114 4.60 -13.45 6.60
C LEU A 114 5.85 -14.07 5.96
N THR A 115 5.71 -14.68 4.78
CA THR A 115 6.83 -15.26 4.03
C THR A 115 7.66 -14.16 3.38
N ALA A 116 7.00 -13.14 2.83
CA ALA A 116 7.65 -12.02 2.15
C ALA A 116 8.35 -11.06 3.13
N PHE A 117 7.79 -10.88 4.34
CA PHE A 117 8.21 -9.84 5.28
C PHE A 117 8.44 -10.38 6.68
N ASN A 118 9.68 -10.77 6.98
CA ASN A 118 10.10 -11.28 8.29
C ASN A 118 9.87 -10.30 9.47
N SER A 119 9.67 -9.01 9.17
CA SER A 119 9.38 -7.98 10.19
C SER A 119 7.90 -7.91 10.58
N LEU A 120 7.00 -8.58 9.86
CA LEU A 120 5.57 -8.62 10.19
C LEU A 120 5.25 -9.74 11.17
N SER A 121 4.48 -9.41 12.20
CA SER A 121 3.79 -10.40 13.01
C SER A 121 2.51 -10.90 12.31
N ARG A 122 1.98 -12.03 12.74
CA ARG A 122 0.70 -12.57 12.23
C ARG A 122 -0.46 -11.61 12.47
N GLU A 123 -0.48 -10.96 13.62
CA GLU A 123 -1.48 -9.97 13.99
C GLU A 123 -1.39 -8.74 13.08
N GLN A 124 -0.18 -8.27 12.77
CA GLN A 124 0.04 -7.17 11.82
C GLN A 124 -0.40 -7.54 10.41
N ALA A 125 -0.06 -8.75 9.92
CA ALA A 125 -0.51 -9.23 8.62
C ALA A 125 -2.04 -9.30 8.53
N ASN A 126 -2.70 -9.85 9.55
CA ASN A 126 -4.17 -9.89 9.61
C ASN A 126 -4.78 -8.49 9.66
N ALA A 127 -4.21 -7.59 10.47
CA ALA A 127 -4.69 -6.21 10.55
C ALA A 127 -4.53 -5.48 9.21
N LEU A 128 -3.44 -5.73 8.50
CA LEU A 128 -3.15 -5.17 7.19
C LEU A 128 -4.20 -5.57 6.14
N LEU A 129 -4.62 -6.83 6.15
CA LEU A 129 -5.65 -7.34 5.24
C LEU A 129 -7.05 -6.82 5.57
N MET A 130 -7.38 -6.63 6.85
CA MET A 130 -8.74 -6.31 7.28
C MET A 130 -9.03 -4.81 7.38
N TYR A 131 -8.03 -4.01 7.75
CA TYR A 131 -8.27 -2.64 8.22
C TYR A 131 -7.39 -1.60 7.54
N ILE A 132 -6.16 -1.96 7.17
CA ILE A 132 -5.22 -0.98 6.60
C ILE A 132 -5.60 -0.69 5.14
N PRO A 133 -5.66 0.59 4.73
CA PRO A 133 -5.96 0.97 3.35
C PRO A 133 -5.11 0.22 2.32
N ARG A 134 -5.80 -0.50 1.44
CA ARG A 134 -5.23 -1.26 0.32
C ARG A 134 -5.40 -0.47 -0.98
N TYR A 135 -4.32 -0.34 -1.73
CA TYR A 135 -4.29 0.20 -3.09
C TYR A 135 -3.79 -0.87 -4.07
N VAL A 136 -3.99 -0.62 -5.36
CA VAL A 136 -3.49 -1.48 -6.43
C VAL A 136 -2.60 -0.66 -7.34
N ALA A 137 -1.46 -1.22 -7.73
CA ALA A 137 -0.60 -0.66 -8.77
C ALA A 137 -0.27 -1.72 -9.82
N VAL A 138 -0.08 -1.27 -11.05
CA VAL A 138 0.48 -2.06 -12.15
C VAL A 138 1.83 -1.47 -12.49
N ILE A 139 2.83 -2.32 -12.70
CA ILE A 139 4.16 -1.92 -13.11
C ILE A 139 4.46 -2.54 -14.46
N GLY A 140 4.52 -1.68 -15.48
CA GLY A 140 4.86 -2.06 -16.84
C GLY A 140 6.35 -1.90 -17.14
N ASN A 141 6.87 -2.64 -18.11
CA ASN A 141 8.20 -2.39 -18.70
C ASN A 141 8.20 -1.28 -19.78
N MET A 142 7.02 -0.78 -20.17
CA MET A 142 6.82 0.33 -21.11
C MET A 142 5.61 1.16 -20.72
N SER A 143 5.56 2.42 -21.14
CA SER A 143 4.38 3.27 -21.00
C SER A 143 3.32 2.96 -22.06
N ASP A 144 2.08 2.77 -21.63
CA ASP A 144 0.92 2.66 -22.51
C ASP A 144 -0.18 3.68 -22.12
N PRO A 145 -0.56 4.63 -23.00
CA PRO A 145 -1.60 5.62 -22.72
C PRO A 145 -3.01 5.02 -22.51
N GLU A 146 -3.33 3.92 -23.19
CA GLU A 146 -4.60 3.22 -23.03
C GLU A 146 -4.67 2.61 -21.63
N TRP A 147 -3.61 1.93 -21.21
CA TRP A 147 -3.49 1.39 -19.85
C TRP A 147 -3.56 2.49 -18.81
N THR A 148 -2.81 3.58 -19.00
CA THR A 148 -2.81 4.74 -18.10
C THR A 148 -4.23 5.26 -17.88
N THR A 149 -5.01 5.37 -18.95
CA THR A 149 -6.39 5.88 -18.90
C THR A 149 -7.32 4.89 -18.21
N ALA A 150 -7.26 3.62 -18.58
CA ALA A 150 -8.14 2.58 -18.06
C ALA A 150 -7.87 2.28 -16.57
N LEU A 151 -6.60 2.15 -16.17
CA LEU A 151 -6.20 1.89 -14.79
C LEU A 151 -6.57 3.06 -13.88
N ARG A 152 -6.35 4.30 -14.32
CA ARG A 152 -6.77 5.49 -13.57
C ARG A 152 -8.28 5.53 -13.32
N ALA A 153 -9.10 5.11 -14.29
CA ALA A 153 -10.55 5.05 -14.13
C ALA A 153 -10.99 4.04 -13.03
N LEU A 154 -10.15 3.06 -12.70
CA LEU A 154 -10.37 2.09 -11.63
C LEU A 154 -9.66 2.46 -10.32
N ASP A 155 -9.09 3.66 -10.23
CA ASP A 155 -8.25 4.08 -9.10
C ASP A 155 -7.03 3.16 -8.89
N VAL A 156 -6.51 2.61 -9.98
CA VAL A 156 -5.29 1.79 -10.04
C VAL A 156 -4.15 2.66 -10.55
N GLN A 157 -3.01 2.55 -9.89
CA GLN A 157 -1.82 3.34 -10.22
C GLN A 157 -1.00 2.60 -11.26
N TYR A 158 -0.39 3.34 -12.17
CA TYR A 158 0.43 2.76 -13.23
C TYR A 158 1.80 3.41 -13.21
N LEU A 159 2.81 2.56 -13.05
CA LEU A 159 4.21 2.94 -13.08
C LEU A 159 4.90 2.17 -14.19
N THR A 160 6.01 2.70 -14.67
CA THR A 160 6.88 1.98 -15.59
C THR A 160 8.26 1.82 -14.97
N VAL A 161 8.90 0.68 -15.23
CA VAL A 161 10.30 0.43 -14.88
C VAL A 161 11.06 0.17 -16.16
N SER A 162 11.97 1.09 -16.51
CA SER A 162 12.91 0.91 -17.61
C SER A 162 14.24 0.41 -17.06
N VAL A 163 14.76 -0.66 -17.65
CA VAL A 163 16.02 -1.30 -17.22
C VAL A 163 17.11 -0.98 -18.22
N TYR A 164 18.18 -0.36 -17.73
CA TYR A 164 19.38 -0.06 -18.51
C TYR A 164 20.52 -0.97 -18.07
N ARG A 165 21.45 -1.29 -18.98
CA ARG A 165 22.63 -2.10 -18.70
C ARG A 165 23.89 -1.47 -19.28
N ASP A 166 24.97 -1.45 -18.51
CA ASP A 166 26.28 -1.04 -19.00
C ASP A 166 27.06 -2.21 -19.62
N ARG A 167 28.27 -1.93 -20.14
CA ARG A 167 29.14 -2.96 -20.73
C ARG A 167 29.65 -4.01 -19.74
N ASN A 168 29.62 -3.70 -18.44
CA ASN A 168 30.06 -4.59 -17.36
C ASN A 168 28.92 -5.42 -16.77
N GLY A 169 27.70 -5.27 -17.30
CA GLY A 169 26.50 -5.96 -16.82
C GLY A 169 25.82 -5.33 -15.61
N ARG A 170 26.25 -4.15 -15.15
CA ARG A 170 25.56 -3.41 -14.08
C ARG A 170 24.22 -2.92 -14.60
N SER A 171 23.18 -3.03 -13.79
CA SER A 171 21.86 -2.47 -14.11
C SER A 171 21.68 -1.08 -13.51
N ALA A 172 20.93 -0.25 -14.22
CA ALA A 172 20.34 0.98 -13.72
C ALA A 172 18.85 0.98 -14.04
N HIS A 173 18.05 1.61 -13.19
CA HIS A 173 16.60 1.61 -13.30
C HIS A 173 16.08 3.03 -13.35
N GLU A 174 15.12 3.26 -14.22
CA GLU A 174 14.31 4.46 -14.24
C GLU A 174 12.87 4.07 -13.93
N VAL A 175 12.27 4.77 -12.97
CA VAL A 175 10.87 4.55 -12.59
C VAL A 175 10.08 5.80 -12.91
N GLU A 176 9.09 5.68 -13.78
CA GLU A 176 8.14 6.74 -14.07
C GLU A 176 6.77 6.42 -13.45
N GLY A 177 6.02 7.46 -13.08
CA GLY A 177 4.79 7.33 -12.32
C GLY A 177 4.99 7.57 -10.81
N ARG A 178 3.93 7.39 -10.03
CA ARG A 178 3.94 7.68 -8.58
C ARG A 178 3.05 6.71 -7.82
N LEU A 179 3.51 6.36 -6.62
CA LEU A 179 2.72 5.68 -5.61
C LEU A 179 2.06 6.73 -4.70
N GLU A 180 0.74 6.76 -4.66
CA GLU A 180 -0.04 7.75 -3.90
C GLU A 180 -1.10 7.09 -3.01
N ALA A 181 -0.95 7.19 -1.69
CA ALA A 181 -1.97 6.79 -0.75
C ALA A 181 -2.95 7.95 -0.50
N ARG A 182 -4.22 7.80 -0.88
CA ARG A 182 -5.25 8.82 -0.62
C ARG A 182 -5.72 8.86 0.84
N THR A 183 -5.52 7.76 1.54
CA THR A 183 -5.88 7.56 2.94
C THR A 183 -4.83 6.73 3.63
N GLU A 184 -4.58 7.07 4.88
CA GLU A 184 -3.59 6.44 5.73
C GLU A 184 -4.22 6.07 7.06
N SER A 185 -3.93 4.87 7.53
CA SER A 185 -4.16 4.48 8.91
C SER A 185 -3.10 5.13 9.79
N LEU A 186 -3.53 5.93 10.77
CA LEU A 186 -2.65 6.43 11.83
C LEU A 186 -2.50 5.40 12.97
N GLY A 187 -3.16 4.24 12.84
CA GLY A 187 -3.18 3.17 13.83
C GLY A 187 -4.51 3.08 14.58
N PHE A 188 -4.49 2.30 15.65
CA PHE A 188 -5.67 1.97 16.44
C PHE A 188 -5.59 2.59 17.82
N ALA A 189 -6.59 3.38 18.16
CA ALA A 189 -6.77 3.93 19.48
C ALA A 189 -7.73 3.06 20.30
N ARG A 190 -7.53 3.00 21.61
CA ARG A 190 -8.48 2.35 22.54
C ARG A 190 -9.36 3.41 23.18
N PHE A 191 -10.66 3.22 23.16
CA PHE A 191 -11.61 4.16 23.76
C PHE A 191 -11.86 3.87 25.25
N SER A 192 -11.75 4.87 26.10
CA SER A 192 -12.17 4.83 27.51
C SER A 192 -13.46 5.62 27.66
N ALA A 193 -14.57 4.96 28.01
CA ALA A 193 -15.82 5.64 28.33
C ALA A 193 -15.75 6.36 29.69
N ILE A 194 -14.89 5.89 30.58
CA ILE A 194 -14.65 6.48 31.91
C ILE A 194 -14.06 7.88 31.75
N ASP A 195 -13.06 8.02 30.88
CA ASP A 195 -12.38 9.30 30.62
C ASP A 195 -12.95 10.05 29.40
N ASN A 196 -13.89 9.43 28.70
CA ASN A 196 -14.42 9.87 27.41
C ASN A 196 -13.31 10.29 26.42
N CYS A 197 -12.31 9.43 26.24
CA CYS A 197 -11.15 9.70 25.40
C CYS A 197 -10.68 8.47 24.61
N LEU A 198 -10.06 8.71 23.46
CA LEU A 198 -9.25 7.74 22.75
C LEU A 198 -7.79 7.83 23.19
N ARG A 199 -7.13 6.68 23.33
CA ARG A 199 -5.71 6.58 23.67
C ARG A 199 -4.94 5.90 22.54
N ILE A 200 -3.91 6.55 22.02
CA ILE A 200 -3.04 6.03 20.95
C ILE A 200 -1.58 6.41 21.20
N ASN A 201 -0.64 5.65 20.63
CA ASN A 201 0.79 5.98 20.70
C ASN A 201 1.09 7.32 20.00
N LYS A 202 1.95 8.15 20.59
CA LYS A 202 2.41 9.43 20.00
C LYS A 202 3.00 9.31 18.59
N GLY A 203 3.62 8.17 18.28
CA GLY A 203 4.19 7.88 16.97
C GLY A 203 3.19 7.86 15.81
N CYS A 204 1.88 7.98 16.06
CA CYS A 204 0.86 8.05 15.00
C CYS A 204 0.86 9.35 14.19
N GLY A 205 1.62 10.37 14.61
CA GLY A 205 1.78 11.62 13.88
C GLY A 205 0.57 12.57 13.95
N LEU A 206 -0.34 12.39 14.91
CA LEU A 206 -1.37 13.40 15.23
C LEU A 206 -0.75 14.55 16.02
N PRO A 207 -0.97 15.82 15.61
CA PRO A 207 -0.46 16.96 16.36
C PRO A 207 -1.30 17.20 17.64
N PRO A 208 -0.67 17.62 18.76
CA PRO A 208 -1.40 18.13 19.92
C PRO A 208 -2.21 19.40 19.58
N GLY A 209 -3.32 19.61 20.27
CA GLY A 209 -4.20 20.76 20.08
C GLY A 209 -5.61 20.38 19.60
N ALA A 210 -6.36 21.38 19.14
CA ALA A 210 -7.72 21.19 18.65
C ALA A 210 -7.71 20.71 17.20
N LEU A 211 -8.49 19.66 16.91
CA LEU A 211 -8.67 19.07 15.58
C LEU A 211 -10.14 18.89 15.26
N GLN A 212 -10.50 18.97 13.99
CA GLN A 212 -11.78 18.44 13.53
C GLN A 212 -11.62 16.95 13.18
N ILE A 213 -12.47 16.11 13.77
CA ILE A 213 -12.51 14.68 13.50
C ILE A 213 -13.93 14.30 13.11
N ILE A 214 -14.05 13.55 12.02
CA ILE A 214 -15.30 12.94 11.56
C ILE A 214 -15.54 11.65 12.34
N ASP A 215 -16.65 11.56 13.05
CA ASP A 215 -17.01 10.37 13.81
C ASP A 215 -17.57 9.24 12.92
N GLN A 216 -17.87 8.10 13.54
CA GLN A 216 -18.39 6.90 12.87
C GLN A 216 -19.75 7.10 12.17
N PHE A 217 -20.42 8.22 12.42
CA PHE A 217 -21.69 8.59 11.79
C PHE A 217 -21.52 9.65 10.70
N GLY A 218 -20.27 10.03 10.38
CA GLY A 218 -19.98 11.06 9.38
C GLY A 218 -20.08 12.49 9.93
N ASN A 219 -20.26 12.69 11.23
CA ASN A 219 -20.38 14.02 11.81
C ASN A 219 -19.00 14.58 12.17
N ALA A 220 -18.70 15.78 11.68
CA ALA A 220 -17.51 16.52 12.09
C ALA A 220 -17.73 17.15 13.48
N ALA A 221 -16.81 16.90 14.40
CA ALA A 221 -16.79 17.53 15.72
C ALA A 221 -15.38 18.01 16.05
N THR A 222 -15.27 18.94 17.01
CA THR A 222 -13.99 19.38 17.56
C THR A 222 -13.54 18.44 18.66
N TRP A 223 -12.28 18.04 18.60
CA TRP A 223 -11.61 17.18 19.56
C TRP A 223 -10.31 17.83 20.00
N THR A 224 -9.94 17.62 21.26
CA THR A 224 -8.66 18.06 21.79
C THR A 224 -7.71 16.87 21.90
N VAL A 225 -6.53 16.97 21.27
CA VAL A 225 -5.41 16.03 21.41
C VAL A 225 -4.45 16.57 22.47
N ARG A 226 -4.19 15.77 23.49
CA ARG A 226 -3.20 16.07 24.54
C ARG A 226 -2.15 14.96 24.60
N GLU A 227 -0.90 15.35 24.78
CA GLU A 227 0.18 14.39 24.98
C GLU A 227 0.46 14.23 26.47
N ALA A 228 0.55 12.97 26.92
CA ALA A 228 1.04 12.64 28.25
C ALA A 228 1.74 11.28 28.21
N SER A 229 3.00 11.24 28.67
CA SER A 229 3.79 10.00 28.82
C SER A 229 3.89 9.15 27.55
N GLY A 230 4.09 9.78 26.38
CA GLY A 230 4.20 9.08 25.09
C GLY A 230 2.88 8.57 24.51
N VAL A 231 1.76 8.90 25.15
CA VAL A 231 0.40 8.58 24.70
C VAL A 231 -0.32 9.88 24.33
N LEU A 232 -1.06 9.83 23.23
CA LEU A 232 -2.02 10.86 22.87
C LEU A 232 -3.39 10.50 23.40
N TRP A 233 -3.99 11.46 24.08
CA TRP A 233 -5.33 11.46 24.63
C TRP A 233 -6.20 12.35 23.75
N ILE A 234 -7.19 11.78 23.09
CA ILE A 234 -8.04 12.48 22.13
C ILE A 234 -9.46 12.50 22.68
N SER A 235 -9.92 13.66 23.11
CA SER A 235 -11.22 13.83 23.78
C SER A 235 -12.15 14.70 22.93
N LYS A 236 -13.42 14.31 22.82
CA LYS A 236 -14.44 15.08 22.11
C LYS A 236 -14.84 16.27 22.98
N ASP A 237 -14.79 17.47 22.43
CA ASP A 237 -15.01 18.68 23.24
C ASP A 237 -16.47 18.84 23.68
N ARG A 238 -17.42 18.27 22.92
CA ARG A 238 -18.86 18.35 23.20
C ARG A 238 -19.57 17.03 22.92
N GLY A 239 -20.38 16.60 23.88
CA GLY A 239 -21.22 15.41 23.80
C GLY A 239 -20.44 14.09 23.92
N PRO A 240 -21.15 12.95 23.97
CA PRO A 240 -20.52 11.64 24.00
C PRO A 240 -19.88 11.28 22.65
N ALA A 241 -18.80 10.50 22.69
CA ALA A 241 -18.19 9.93 21.49
C ALA A 241 -19.02 8.78 20.88
N LEU A 242 -19.94 8.18 21.66
CA LEU A 242 -20.79 7.05 21.26
C LEU A 242 -19.99 5.83 20.76
N LEU A 243 -18.83 5.60 21.39
CA LEU A 243 -17.93 4.47 21.13
C LEU A 243 -18.03 3.46 22.29
N GLU A 244 -17.79 2.19 21.99
CA GLU A 244 -17.79 1.12 22.99
C GLU A 244 -16.57 1.23 23.91
N HIS A 245 -16.78 1.10 25.22
CA HIS A 245 -15.69 1.10 26.20
C HIS A 245 -14.71 -0.04 25.92
N GLU A 246 -13.42 0.27 25.92
CA GLU A 246 -12.31 -0.64 25.60
C GLU A 246 -12.30 -1.12 24.14
N GLY A 247 -13.21 -0.59 23.31
CA GLY A 247 -13.22 -0.83 21.87
C GLY A 247 -12.02 -0.19 21.18
N TYR A 248 -11.54 -0.85 20.13
CA TYR A 248 -10.52 -0.30 19.25
C TYR A 248 -11.18 0.55 18.15
N VAL A 249 -10.55 1.66 17.84
CA VAL A 249 -11.00 2.63 16.84
C VAL A 249 -9.81 2.95 15.96
N GLN A 250 -9.93 2.62 14.68
CA GLN A 250 -8.96 3.03 13.69
C GLN A 250 -9.10 4.52 13.43
N ILE A 251 -7.96 5.22 13.45
CA ILE A 251 -7.90 6.63 13.05
C ILE A 251 -7.36 6.69 11.63
N ILE A 252 -8.12 7.30 10.74
CA ILE A 252 -7.76 7.42 9.32
C ILE A 252 -7.52 8.88 9.00
N ARG A 253 -6.47 9.16 8.22
CA ARG A 253 -6.18 10.47 7.65
C ARG A 253 -6.32 10.42 6.13
N THR A 254 -7.07 11.32 5.54
CA THR A 254 -7.11 11.52 4.08
C THR A 254 -5.99 12.44 3.63
N PHE A 255 -5.65 12.41 2.34
CA PHE A 255 -4.58 13.24 1.76
C PHE A 255 -4.81 14.75 1.92
N ASP A 256 -6.06 15.21 2.04
CA ASP A 256 -6.41 16.61 2.33
C ASP A 256 -6.31 16.96 3.83
N GLY A 257 -5.82 16.03 4.66
CA GLY A 257 -5.61 16.20 6.10
C GLY A 257 -6.83 15.95 6.97
N ARG A 258 -7.96 15.54 6.39
CA ARG A 258 -9.18 15.20 7.15
C ARG A 258 -8.95 13.94 7.98
N ILE A 259 -9.42 13.94 9.23
CA ILE A 259 -9.28 12.81 10.15
C ILE A 259 -10.66 12.20 10.39
N SER A 260 -10.76 10.88 10.35
CA SER A 260 -11.98 10.14 10.66
C SER A 260 -11.74 8.97 11.60
N LEU A 261 -12.81 8.58 12.31
CA LEU A 261 -12.84 7.44 13.20
C LEU A 261 -13.62 6.29 12.57
N ARG A 262 -13.03 5.10 12.57
CA ARG A 262 -13.69 3.87 12.17
C ARG A 262 -13.59 2.86 13.32
N PRO A 263 -14.71 2.54 14.00
CA PRO A 263 -14.71 1.47 14.99
C PRO A 263 -14.25 0.18 14.32
N SER A 264 -13.25 -0.49 14.89
CA SER A 264 -12.95 -1.85 14.45
C SER A 264 -14.09 -2.73 14.98
N MET A 265 -14.66 -3.57 14.12
CA MET A 265 -15.61 -4.58 14.58
C MET A 265 -14.93 -5.37 15.72
N PRO A 266 -15.61 -5.61 16.85
CA PRO A 266 -15.09 -6.55 17.83
C PRO A 266 -14.85 -7.85 17.04
N HIS A 267 -13.61 -8.36 17.09
CA HIS A 267 -13.41 -9.77 16.80
C HIS A 267 -14.49 -10.49 17.58
N GLN A 268 -15.43 -11.15 16.88
CA GLN A 268 -16.22 -12.17 17.53
C GLN A 268 -15.16 -13.04 18.18
N ARG A 269 -15.08 -12.98 19.52
CA ARG A 269 -14.29 -13.94 20.27
C ARG A 269 -14.92 -15.27 19.90
N GLY A 270 -14.35 -15.91 18.89
CA GLY A 270 -14.64 -17.28 18.56
C GLY A 270 -14.55 -18.00 19.88
N THR A 271 -15.66 -18.60 20.28
CA THR A 271 -15.75 -19.52 21.38
C THR A 271 -14.55 -20.46 21.27
N ALA A 272 -13.53 -20.24 22.09
CA ALA A 272 -12.55 -21.25 22.43
C ALA A 272 -13.33 -22.30 23.21
N GLY A 273 -14.01 -23.17 22.48
CA GLY A 273 -14.39 -24.48 22.98
C GLY A 273 -13.09 -25.19 23.33
N ASN A 274 -13.05 -25.70 24.55
CA ASN A 274 -12.02 -26.62 25.03
C ASN A 274 -11.73 -27.69 23.96
N LEU A 275 -10.53 -27.64 23.38
CA LEU A 275 -9.76 -28.77 22.88
C LEU A 275 -8.29 -28.49 23.14
#